data_AF-I1Z162-F1
#
_entry.id   AF-I1Z162-F1
#
_cell.length_a   1.000
_cell.length_b   1.000
_cell.length_c   1.000
_cell.angle_alpha   90.00
_cell.angle_beta   90.00
_cell.angle_gamma   90.00
#
_symmetry.space_group_name_H-M   'P 1'
#
loop_
_entity.id
_entity.type
_entity.pdbx_description
1 polymer ?
#
loop_
_entity_poly.entity_id
_entity_poly.type
_entity_poly.pdbx_seq_one_letter_code
_entity_poly.pdbx_strand_id
1 'polypeptide(L)'
;QAVGGKAIFPIFAPAENTYPRDLPAITPDSFKTHLRAEQRLADAAAGKVELAGDEAAKLKASMLSGAQIAALSTMKQHTDFNDLAHKSELGIEGVKRQIGAAISQVQRDEQQHQEQKHVEKKQQQIEQRPRRAARIG
;
A
#
# COMPACT_ATOMS: atom_id res chain seq x y z
N GLN A 1 -12.64 12.78 -7.15
CA GLN A 1 -11.23 12.82 -6.68
C GLN A 1 -10.96 14.21 -6.10
N ALA A 2 -10.33 14.32 -4.93
CA ALA A 2 -10.27 15.58 -4.17
C ALA A 2 -9.13 16.53 -4.59
N VAL A 3 -8.09 16.08 -5.32
CA VAL A 3 -6.93 16.95 -5.66
C VAL A 3 -6.30 16.70 -7.05
N GLY A 4 -6.82 15.77 -7.87
CA GLY A 4 -6.28 15.49 -9.21
C GLY A 4 -4.85 14.93 -9.28
N GLY A 5 -4.15 14.80 -8.15
CA GLY A 5 -2.78 14.28 -8.07
C GLY A 5 -2.67 12.77 -8.32
N LYS A 6 -1.48 12.33 -8.75
CA LYS A 6 -1.14 10.92 -8.97
C LYS A 6 -0.38 10.36 -7.75
N ALA A 7 -0.89 9.28 -7.18
CA ALA A 7 -0.24 8.60 -6.05
C ALA A 7 0.89 7.68 -6.54
N ILE A 8 2.00 7.68 -5.82
CA ILE A 8 3.15 6.79 -6.05
C ILE A 8 3.37 6.04 -4.74
N PHE A 9 3.40 4.70 -4.82
CA PHE A 9 3.65 3.83 -3.68
C PHE A 9 5.05 3.20 -3.79
N PRO A 10 5.73 2.98 -2.65
CA PRO A 10 7.03 2.32 -2.65
C PRO A 10 6.96 0.88 -3.17
N ILE A 11 8.05 0.45 -3.81
CA ILE A 11 8.27 -0.95 -4.19
C ILE A 11 9.29 -1.54 -3.22
N PHE A 12 8.89 -2.61 -2.55
CA PHE A 12 9.70 -3.34 -1.58
C PHE A 12 10.67 -4.30 -2.27
N ALA A 13 11.82 -4.57 -1.65
CA ALA A 13 12.68 -5.66 -2.10
C ALA A 13 11.98 -7.01 -1.88
N PRO A 14 12.45 -8.08 -2.56
CA PRO A 14 11.97 -9.43 -2.27
C PRO A 14 12.05 -9.74 -0.77
N ALA A 15 11.05 -10.43 -0.24
CA ALA A 15 10.91 -10.81 1.17
C ALA A 15 10.65 -9.68 2.19
N GLU A 16 10.85 -8.39 1.88
CA GLU A 16 10.60 -7.29 2.84
C GLU A 16 9.12 -7.10 3.18
N ASN A 17 8.22 -7.37 2.24
CA ASN A 17 6.77 -7.25 2.42
C ASN A 17 6.03 -8.57 2.16
N THR A 18 6.70 -9.71 2.33
CA THR A 18 6.10 -11.02 2.08
C THR A 18 5.76 -11.71 3.39
N TYR A 19 4.48 -12.00 3.58
CA TYR A 19 4.04 -12.83 4.70
C TYR A 19 4.32 -14.31 4.40
N PRO A 20 4.86 -15.10 5.36
CA PRO A 20 5.11 -16.53 5.17
C PRO A 20 3.83 -17.31 4.82
N ARG A 21 3.89 -18.17 3.80
CA ARG A 21 2.71 -18.89 3.27
C ARG A 21 2.24 -20.03 4.16
N ASP A 22 3.13 -20.53 5.01
CA ASP A 22 2.92 -21.60 5.98
C ASP A 22 2.29 -21.11 7.28
N LEU A 23 2.32 -19.79 7.52
CA LEU A 23 1.70 -19.19 8.70
C LEU A 23 0.22 -18.83 8.44
N PRO A 24 -0.67 -19.03 9.43
CA PRO A 24 -2.05 -18.55 9.33
C PRO A 24 -2.07 -17.03 9.18
N ALA A 25 -2.91 -16.53 8.26
CA ALA A 25 -3.05 -15.10 8.03
C ALA A 25 -3.49 -14.35 9.30
N ILE A 26 -2.92 -13.17 9.52
CA ILE A 26 -3.34 -12.26 10.60
C ILE A 26 -4.49 -11.40 10.10
N THR A 27 -5.65 -11.52 10.72
CA THR A 27 -6.81 -10.67 10.43
C THR A 27 -6.88 -9.51 11.43
N PRO A 28 -7.60 -8.41 11.11
CA PRO A 28 -7.84 -7.34 12.07
C PRO A 28 -8.45 -7.85 13.39
N ASP A 29 -9.33 -8.84 13.32
CA ASP A 29 -10.00 -9.39 14.50
C ASP A 29 -9.06 -10.29 15.33
N SER A 30 -8.23 -11.11 14.69
CA SER A 30 -7.21 -11.90 15.42
C SER A 30 -6.19 -10.98 16.10
N PHE A 31 -5.79 -9.89 15.44
CA PHE A 31 -4.87 -8.90 16.03
C PHE A 31 -5.50 -8.15 17.21
N LYS A 32 -6.76 -7.71 17.11
CA LYS A 32 -7.50 -7.10 18.24
C LYS A 32 -7.63 -8.07 19.42
N THR A 33 -7.89 -9.34 19.13
CA THR A 33 -8.00 -10.39 20.15
C THR A 33 -6.67 -10.57 20.89
N HIS A 34 -5.57 -10.64 20.14
CA HIS A 34 -4.23 -10.68 20.70
C HIS A 34 -3.93 -9.48 21.61
N LEU A 35 -4.21 -8.24 21.19
CA LEU A 35 -3.99 -7.05 22.01
C LEU A 35 -4.81 -7.06 23.30
N ARG A 36 -6.07 -7.48 23.23
CA ARG A 36 -6.93 -7.62 24.42
C ARG A 36 -6.38 -8.67 25.37
N ALA A 37 -5.94 -9.80 24.84
CA ALA A 37 -5.36 -10.88 25.65
C ALA A 37 -4.05 -10.46 26.32
N GLU A 38 -3.17 -9.77 25.59
CA GLU A 38 -1.91 -9.22 26.11
C GLU A 38 -2.18 -8.21 27.24
N GLN A 39 -3.07 -7.24 27.01
CA GLN A 39 -3.45 -6.25 28.02
C GLN A 39 -4.03 -6.91 29.28
N ARG A 40 -4.93 -7.89 29.09
CA ARG A 40 -5.58 -8.62 30.17
C ARG A 40 -4.57 -9.39 31.04
N LEU A 41 -3.60 -10.06 30.40
CA LEU A 41 -2.52 -10.75 31.09
C LEU A 41 -1.60 -9.76 31.82
N ALA A 42 -1.29 -8.61 31.23
CA ALA A 42 -0.47 -7.57 31.84
C ALA A 42 -1.15 -6.94 33.07
N ASP A 43 -2.45 -6.64 32.99
CA ASP A 43 -3.21 -6.10 34.12
C ASP A 43 -3.34 -7.12 35.26
N ALA A 44 -3.43 -8.41 34.94
CA ALA A 44 -3.37 -9.46 35.94
C ALA A 44 -2.00 -9.58 36.62
N ALA A 45 -0.91 -9.51 35.84
CA ALA A 45 0.44 -9.47 36.38
C ALA A 45 0.68 -8.22 37.26
N ALA A 46 0.01 -7.11 36.97
CA ALA A 46 0.03 -5.88 37.76
C ALA A 46 -0.94 -5.90 38.96
N GLY A 47 -1.67 -7.00 39.21
CA GLY A 47 -2.63 -7.12 40.30
C GLY A 47 -3.90 -6.26 40.15
N LYS A 48 -4.13 -5.68 38.96
CA LYS A 48 -5.32 -4.86 38.70
C LYS A 48 -6.56 -5.70 38.46
N VAL A 49 -6.39 -6.93 37.97
CA VAL A 49 -7.50 -7.86 37.84
C VAL A 49 -7.10 -9.30 38.12
N GLU A 50 -8.02 -10.06 38.71
CA GLU A 50 -7.85 -11.48 38.92
C GLU A 50 -8.28 -12.26 37.66
N LEU A 51 -7.51 -13.31 37.33
CA LEU A 51 -7.86 -14.27 36.29
C LEU A 51 -8.48 -15.50 36.95
N ALA A 52 -9.64 -15.92 36.44
CA ALA A 52 -10.34 -17.06 37.00
C ALA A 52 -9.90 -18.38 36.32
N GLY A 53 -9.65 -19.42 37.11
CA GLY A 53 -9.48 -20.80 36.62
C GLY A 53 -8.52 -20.92 35.44
N ASP A 54 -9.05 -21.32 34.27
CA ASP A 54 -8.30 -21.55 33.04
C ASP A 54 -8.24 -20.32 32.09
N GLU A 55 -8.70 -19.15 32.53
CA GLU A 55 -8.73 -17.91 31.73
C GLU A 55 -7.34 -17.56 31.17
N ALA A 56 -6.29 -17.68 31.99
CA ALA A 56 -4.92 -17.40 31.54
C ALA A 56 -4.49 -18.30 30.37
N ALA A 57 -4.90 -19.57 30.36
CA ALA A 57 -4.57 -20.51 29.29
C ALA A 57 -5.36 -20.18 28.01
N LYS A 58 -6.65 -19.84 28.13
CA LYS A 58 -7.49 -19.40 27.02
C LYS A 58 -6.98 -18.12 26.37
N LEU A 59 -6.57 -17.13 27.18
CA LEU A 59 -5.99 -15.88 26.69
C LEU A 59 -4.72 -16.17 25.89
N LYS A 60 -3.79 -16.96 26.42
CA LYS A 60 -2.56 -17.37 25.71
C LYS A 60 -2.86 -18.12 24.41
N ALA A 61 -3.86 -19.01 24.40
CA ALA A 61 -4.28 -19.74 23.20
C ALA A 61 -4.88 -18.82 22.11
N SER A 62 -5.45 -17.67 22.49
CA SER A 62 -6.01 -16.69 21.57
C SER A 62 -5.00 -15.65 21.05
N MET A 63 -3.77 -15.65 21.59
CA MET A 63 -2.70 -14.76 21.13
C MET A 63 -2.15 -15.25 19.78
N LEU A 64 -1.65 -14.30 18.98
CA LEU A 64 -0.86 -14.63 17.80
C LEU A 64 0.40 -15.38 18.22
N SER A 65 0.81 -16.36 17.41
CA SER A 65 2.04 -17.10 17.66
C SER A 65 3.28 -16.21 17.50
N GLY A 66 4.39 -16.61 18.12
CA GLY A 66 5.66 -15.88 17.99
C GLY A 66 6.12 -15.73 16.54
N ALA A 67 5.90 -16.74 15.70
CA ALA A 67 6.22 -16.67 14.28
C ALA A 67 5.35 -15.64 13.52
N GLN A 68 4.06 -15.56 13.85
CA GLN A 68 3.17 -14.54 13.27
C GLN A 68 3.58 -13.12 13.69
N ILE A 69 3.95 -12.92 14.96
CA ILE A 69 4.43 -11.62 15.46
C ILE A 69 5.77 -11.24 14.83
N ALA A 70 6.70 -12.19 14.69
CA ALA A 70 7.98 -11.96 14.03
C ALA A 70 7.79 -11.56 12.56
N ALA A 71 6.96 -12.30 11.82
CA ALA A 71 6.63 -11.97 10.44
C ALA A 71 5.99 -10.57 10.31
N LEU A 72 5.04 -10.24 11.18
CA LEU A 72 4.43 -8.91 11.21
C LEU A 72 5.44 -7.82 11.54
N SER A 73 6.38 -8.09 12.45
CA SER A 73 7.42 -7.15 12.84
C SER A 73 8.38 -6.86 11.68
N THR A 74 8.83 -7.89 10.96
CA THR A 74 9.66 -7.74 9.75
C THR A 74 8.98 -6.86 8.71
N MET A 75 7.72 -7.16 8.36
CA MET A 75 6.99 -6.37 7.36
C MET A 75 6.78 -4.91 7.78
N LYS A 76 6.60 -4.66 9.09
CA LYS A 76 6.46 -3.30 9.63
C LYS A 76 7.76 -2.48 9.62
N GLN A 77 8.91 -3.08 9.34
CA GLN A 77 10.16 -2.33 9.20
C GLN A 77 10.23 -1.55 7.89
N HIS A 78 9.41 -1.92 6.91
CA HIS A 78 9.40 -1.38 5.56
C HIS A 78 7.98 -0.95 5.21
N THR A 79 7.60 0.29 5.54
CA THR A 79 6.22 0.77 5.30
C THR A 79 6.15 1.95 4.33
N ASP A 80 7.15 2.82 4.35
CA ASP A 80 7.22 4.03 3.53
C ASP A 80 8.60 4.25 2.91
N PHE A 81 8.75 5.32 2.13
CA PHE A 81 10.02 5.66 1.48
C PHE A 81 11.16 5.97 2.46
N ASN A 82 10.86 6.49 3.65
CA ASN A 82 11.88 6.79 4.64
C ASN A 82 12.44 5.50 5.23
N ASP A 83 11.55 4.56 5.58
CA ASP A 83 11.93 3.22 5.99
C ASP A 83 12.77 2.53 4.92
N LEU A 84 12.32 2.55 3.65
CA LEU A 84 13.07 1.95 2.56
C LEU A 84 14.45 2.58 2.36
N ALA A 85 14.55 3.91 2.44
CA ALA A 85 15.82 4.59 2.22
C ALA A 85 16.91 4.16 3.24
N HIS A 86 16.50 3.76 4.45
CA HIS A 86 17.40 3.45 5.55
C HIS A 86 17.51 1.97 5.92
N LYS A 87 16.47 1.17 5.65
CA LYS A 87 16.34 -0.21 6.14
C LYS A 87 16.15 -1.24 5.03
N SER A 88 15.85 -0.81 3.80
CA SER A 88 15.69 -1.74 2.68
C SER A 88 17.04 -2.18 2.11
N GLU A 89 17.08 -3.40 1.58
CA GLU A 89 18.18 -3.91 0.77
C GLU A 89 18.46 -3.01 -0.45
N LEU A 90 17.41 -2.41 -1.04
CA LEU A 90 17.53 -1.50 -2.17
C LEU A 90 18.15 -0.14 -1.79
N GLY A 91 18.03 0.23 -0.51
CA GLY A 91 18.49 1.48 0.08
C GLY A 91 17.98 2.75 -0.61
N ILE A 92 18.57 3.88 -0.23
CA ILE A 92 18.20 5.21 -0.74
C ILE A 92 18.35 5.33 -2.27
N GLU A 93 19.34 4.67 -2.87
CA GLU A 93 19.54 4.72 -4.32
C GLU A 93 18.45 3.94 -5.08
N GLY A 94 17.97 2.83 -4.52
CA GLY A 94 16.81 2.12 -5.03
C GLY A 94 15.55 2.98 -4.99
N VAL A 95 15.31 3.66 -3.85
CA VAL A 95 14.18 4.58 -3.69
C VAL A 95 14.23 5.73 -4.71
N LYS A 96 15.39 6.37 -4.89
CA LYS A 96 15.56 7.45 -5.88
C LYS A 96 15.23 6.99 -7.31
N ARG A 97 15.66 5.78 -7.70
CA ARG A 97 15.33 5.22 -9.02
C ARG A 97 13.84 4.99 -9.19
N GLN A 98 13.15 4.48 -8.17
CA GLN A 98 11.70 4.26 -8.20
C GLN A 98 10.95 5.58 -8.41
N ILE A 99 11.29 6.61 -7.62
CA ILE A 99 10.65 7.92 -7.71
C ILE A 99 10.93 8.56 -9.08
N GLY A 100 12.18 8.52 -9.55
CA GLY A 100 12.56 9.05 -10.86
C GLY A 100 11.77 8.39 -12.01
N ALA A 101 11.71 7.06 -12.02
CA ALA A 101 10.97 6.31 -13.04
C ALA A 101 9.47 6.63 -13.02
N ALA A 102 8.87 6.71 -11.82
CA ALA A 102 7.46 7.04 -11.65
C ALA A 102 7.14 8.45 -12.14
N ILE A 103 7.94 9.46 -11.77
CA ILE A 103 7.77 10.85 -12.24
C ILE A 103 7.89 10.93 -13.76
N SER A 104 8.91 10.31 -14.34
CA SER A 104 9.09 10.28 -15.80
C SER A 104 7.90 9.62 -16.50
N GLN A 105 7.28 8.61 -15.90
CA GLN A 105 6.07 7.99 -16.43
C GLN A 105 4.87 8.94 -16.34
N VAL A 106 4.65 9.63 -15.21
CA VAL A 106 3.59 10.63 -15.09
C VAL A 106 3.69 11.70 -16.17
N GLN A 107 4.90 12.22 -16.40
CA GLN A 107 5.12 13.25 -17.43
C GLN A 107 4.79 12.75 -18.84
N ARG A 108 5.20 11.52 -19.18
CA ARG A 108 4.87 10.91 -20.48
C ARG A 108 3.37 10.70 -20.65
N ASP A 109 2.70 10.20 -19.62
CA ASP A 109 1.25 9.98 -19.63
C ASP A 109 0.52 11.31 -19.84
N GLU A 110 0.92 12.38 -19.14
CA GLU A 110 0.33 13.72 -19.31
C GLU A 110 0.53 14.28 -20.71
N GLN A 111 1.74 14.15 -21.27
CA GLN A 111 2.03 14.58 -22.65
C GLN A 111 1.17 13.83 -23.68
N GLN A 112 1.12 12.50 -23.59
CA GLN A 112 0.28 11.69 -24.48
C GLN A 112 -1.20 12.04 -24.35
N HIS A 113 -1.68 12.29 -23.13
CA HIS A 113 -3.07 12.65 -22.89
C HIS A 113 -3.40 14.04 -23.47
N GLN A 114 -2.45 14.98 -23.47
CA GLN A 114 -2.61 16.28 -24.15
C GLN A 114 -2.62 16.13 -25.67
N GLU A 115 -1.71 15.34 -26.23
CA GLU A 115 -1.65 15.08 -27.68
C GLU A 115 -2.93 14.42 -28.19
N GLN A 116 -3.41 13.38 -27.50
CA GLN A 116 -4.67 12.71 -27.83
C GLN A 116 -5.86 13.69 -27.83
N LYS A 117 -5.98 14.54 -26.79
CA LYS A 117 -7.01 15.59 -26.73
C LYS A 117 -6.91 16.59 -27.88
N HIS A 118 -5.69 16.93 -28.31
CA HIS A 118 -5.48 17.82 -29.45
C HIS A 118 -5.90 17.18 -30.78
N VAL A 119 -5.57 15.91 -30.98
CA VAL A 119 -5.97 15.15 -32.18
C VAL A 119 -7.49 15.00 -32.24
N GLU A 120 -8.13 14.63 -31.12
CA GLU A 120 -9.57 14.45 -31.03
C GLU A 120 -10.34 15.76 -31.30
N LYS A 121 -9.89 16.89 -30.72
CA LYS A 121 -10.44 18.22 -31.01
C LYS A 121 -10.31 18.61 -32.48
N LYS A 122 -9.17 18.30 -33.12
CA LYS A 122 -8.97 18.57 -34.55
C LYS A 122 -9.88 17.71 -35.41
N GLN A 123 -10.05 16.42 -35.10
CA GLN A 123 -10.97 15.54 -35.83
C GLN A 123 -12.42 16.03 -35.72
N GLN A 124 -12.88 16.37 -34.51
CA GLN A 124 -14.22 16.93 -34.31
C GLN A 124 -14.43 18.23 -35.11
N GLN A 125 -13.43 19.10 -35.21
CA GLN A 125 -13.53 20.31 -36.05
C GLN A 125 -13.59 20.02 -37.56
N ILE A 126 -12.89 18.99 -38.03
CA ILE A 126 -12.91 18.59 -39.45
C ILE A 126 -14.27 18.00 -39.80
N GLU A 127 -14.83 17.17 -38.92
CA GLU A 127 -16.12 16.50 -39.12
C GLU A 127 -17.31 17.48 -39.08
N GLN A 128 -17.23 18.53 -38.25
CA GLN A 128 -18.25 19.57 -38.13
C GLN A 128 -18.15 20.67 -39.21
N ARG A 129 -17.13 20.67 -40.09
CA ARG A 129 -17.05 21.65 -41.18
C ARG A 129 -18.07 21.32 -42.28
N PRO A 130 -19.02 22.22 -42.59
CA PRO A 130 -20.00 21.97 -43.66
C PRO A 130 -19.27 21.88 -45.00
N ARG A 131 -19.46 20.77 -45.71
CA ARG A 131 -18.92 20.57 -47.06
C ARG A 131 -19.51 21.64 -47.98
N ARG A 132 -18.71 22.64 -48.35
CA ARG A 132 -19.09 23.63 -49.36
C ARG A 132 -19.23 22.89 -50.69
N ALA A 133 -20.46 22.59 -51.08
CA ALA A 133 -20.76 22.12 -52.42
C ALA A 133 -20.32 23.22 -53.40
N ALA A 134 -19.28 22.93 -54.18
CA ALA A 134 -18.90 23.76 -55.30
C ALA A 134 -20.05 23.73 -56.32
N ARG A 135 -20.76 24.85 -56.47
CA ARG A 135 -21.61 25.07 -57.64
C ARG A 135 -20.70 25.22 -58.84
N ILE A 136 -20.67 24.19 -59.68
CA ILE A 136 -20.05 24.21 -61.00
C ILE A 136 -21.20 24.25 -62.00
N GLY A 137 -21.15 25.24 -62.91
CA GLY A 137 -21.86 25.26 -64.19
C GLY A 137 -23.35 25.51 -64.15
#